data_AF-A0A7J0C5B3-F1
#
_entry.id   AF-A0A7J0C5B3-F1
#
_cell.length_a   1.000
_cell.length_b   1.000
_cell.length_c   1.000
_cell.angle_alpha   90.00
_cell.angle_beta   90.00
_cell.angle_gamma   90.00
#
_symmetry.space_group_name_H-M   'P 1'
#
loop_
_entity.id
_entity.type
_entity.pdbx_description
1 polymer ?
#
loop_
_entity_poly.entity_id
_entity_poly.type
_entity_poly.pdbx_seq_one_letter_code
_entity_poly.pdbx_strand_id
1 'polypeptide(L)'
;MSATDRPAGTGRLLTGVAWAVLLLGLWLWGREITEGPDSGSAPASGDVAAAGRPLGVPLPPPHRPLDGAAPERVEVPSIGVEAPVVRRGLDKGGAIDPPPYAKPQTVGWYGSGTEPGAEGAALLVGHVDTETKPAVFYGLSTVRPGEQVRVTRADGTVAVFTIDDVQVFTRERFDAEKAYGPREDGRAELRLITCGGTYDRKSRSYTANVVVSAYLTGQEREAARSPA
;
A
#
# COMPACT_ATOMS: atom_id res chain seq x y z
N MET A 1 -37.97 -33.70 20.35
CA MET A 1 -38.07 -32.24 20.48
C MET A 1 -36.95 -31.76 21.38
N SER A 2 -36.43 -30.56 21.09
CA SER A 2 -35.36 -29.81 21.78
C SER A 2 -33.92 -30.16 21.39
N ALA A 3 -33.44 -29.43 20.38
CA ALA A 3 -32.03 -29.06 20.25
C ALA A 3 -31.67 -28.00 21.31
N THR A 4 -30.41 -27.93 21.70
CA THR A 4 -29.87 -26.78 22.44
C THR A 4 -28.64 -26.26 21.70
N ASP A 5 -28.67 -24.95 21.46
CA ASP A 5 -27.73 -24.12 20.71
C ASP A 5 -26.27 -24.22 21.19
N ARG A 6 -25.36 -24.10 20.22
CA ARG A 6 -23.98 -23.63 20.44
C ARG A 6 -23.92 -22.13 20.12
N PRO A 7 -23.31 -21.27 20.96
CA PRO A 7 -23.12 -19.87 20.62
C PRO A 7 -22.01 -19.71 19.58
N ALA A 8 -22.31 -19.03 18.48
CA ALA A 8 -21.36 -18.57 17.48
C ALA A 8 -20.94 -17.12 17.75
N GLY A 9 -19.64 -16.82 17.55
CA GLY A 9 -19.27 -15.57 16.87
C GLY A 9 -18.77 -14.38 17.70
N THR A 10 -17.89 -14.55 18.69
CA THR A 10 -17.20 -13.40 19.33
C THR A 10 -16.06 -12.80 18.46
N GLY A 11 -15.65 -13.48 17.38
CA GLY A 11 -14.50 -13.10 16.56
C GLY A 11 -14.69 -11.92 15.59
N ARG A 12 -15.94 -11.56 15.20
CA ARG A 12 -16.21 -10.46 14.24
C ARG A 12 -16.35 -9.08 14.88
N LEU A 13 -16.61 -9.02 16.18
CA LEU A 13 -16.76 -7.75 16.90
C LEU A 13 -15.40 -7.16 17.31
N LEU A 14 -14.43 -8.01 17.61
CA LEU A 14 -13.08 -7.57 18.00
C LEU A 14 -12.29 -6.96 16.82
N THR A 15 -12.50 -7.45 15.60
CA THR A 15 -11.88 -6.87 14.39
C THR A 15 -12.47 -5.48 14.10
N GLY A 16 -13.78 -5.30 14.17
CA GLY A 16 -14.42 -4.00 13.92
C GLY A 16 -14.00 -2.89 14.88
N VAL A 17 -13.83 -3.21 16.17
CA VAL A 17 -13.38 -2.23 17.18
C VAL A 17 -11.90 -1.87 16.97
N ALA A 18 -11.06 -2.84 16.60
CA ALA A 18 -9.66 -2.57 16.26
C ALA A 18 -9.54 -1.63 15.05
N TRP A 19 -10.37 -1.83 14.02
CA TRP A 19 -10.47 -0.92 12.88
C TRP A 19 -10.97 0.48 13.27
N ALA A 20 -12.00 0.60 14.12
CA ALA A 20 -12.50 1.90 14.55
C ALA A 20 -11.48 2.73 15.34
N VAL A 21 -10.69 2.09 16.21
CA VAL A 21 -9.63 2.77 16.99
C VAL A 21 -8.48 3.21 16.08
N LEU A 22 -8.10 2.38 15.11
CA LEU A 22 -7.10 2.70 14.09
C LEU A 22 -7.53 3.92 13.26
N LEU A 23 -8.79 3.94 12.81
CA LEU A 23 -9.37 5.02 12.01
C LEU A 23 -9.50 6.34 12.80
N LEU A 24 -9.82 6.26 14.10
CA LEU A 24 -9.85 7.44 14.97
C LEU A 24 -8.45 8.04 15.18
N GLY A 25 -7.41 7.20 15.30
CA GLY A 25 -6.01 7.65 15.38
C GLY A 25 -5.58 8.41 14.13
N LEU A 26 -5.89 7.88 12.95
CA LEU A 26 -5.66 8.53 11.64
C LEU A 26 -6.41 9.87 11.52
N TRP A 27 -7.65 9.94 12.00
CA TRP A 27 -8.45 11.17 11.96
C TRP A 27 -7.93 12.25 12.92
N LEU A 28 -7.53 11.88 14.14
CA LEU A 28 -7.02 12.83 15.14
C LEU A 28 -5.67 13.43 14.73
N TRP A 29 -4.78 12.65 14.11
CA TRP A 29 -3.54 13.18 13.54
C TRP A 29 -3.77 14.27 12.47
N GLY A 30 -4.89 14.19 11.75
CA GLY A 30 -5.27 15.20 10.77
C GLY A 30 -5.82 16.51 11.34
N ARG A 31 -6.25 16.55 12.62
CA ARG A 31 -6.87 17.76 13.21
C ARG A 31 -5.91 18.70 13.92
N GLU A 32 -4.74 18.24 14.36
CA GLU A 32 -3.81 19.02 15.20
C GLU A 32 -2.95 20.05 14.43
N ILE A 33 -3.15 20.24 13.12
CA ILE A 33 -2.40 21.21 12.28
C ILE A 33 -3.25 22.45 11.92
N THR A 34 -4.54 22.48 12.29
CA THR A 34 -5.48 23.51 11.81
C THR A 34 -5.88 24.51 12.88
N GLU A 35 -4.93 25.25 13.45
CA GLU A 35 -5.19 26.60 13.98
C GLU A 35 -4.02 27.53 13.64
N GLY A 36 -4.16 28.25 12.52
CA GLY A 36 -3.28 29.34 12.10
C GLY A 36 -3.96 30.15 10.98
N PRO A 37 -4.04 31.49 11.07
CA PRO A 37 -4.98 32.27 10.27
C PRO A 37 -4.49 32.54 8.85
N ASP A 38 -5.48 32.75 7.98
CA ASP A 38 -5.41 33.13 6.56
C ASP A 38 -4.21 34.02 6.17
N SER A 39 -3.49 33.62 5.13
CA SER A 39 -2.76 34.52 4.24
C SER A 39 -2.47 33.81 2.92
N GLY A 40 -3.08 34.32 1.85
CA GLY A 40 -2.96 33.78 0.51
C GLY A 40 -1.57 33.93 -0.09
N SER A 41 -1.28 33.02 -1.02
CA SER A 41 -0.56 33.26 -2.27
C SER A 41 -0.46 31.91 -3.00
N ALA A 42 -1.27 31.74 -4.04
CA ALA A 42 -1.14 30.61 -4.96
C ALA A 42 0.17 30.72 -5.76
N PRO A 43 0.77 29.59 -6.12
CA PRO A 43 1.24 29.43 -7.49
C PRO A 43 0.58 28.23 -8.17
N ALA A 44 0.43 28.37 -9.47
CA ALA A 44 -0.17 27.42 -10.38
C ALA A 44 0.51 26.04 -10.31
N SER A 45 -0.24 25.05 -9.82
CA SER A 45 -0.09 23.65 -10.24
C SER A 45 -1.48 23.18 -10.61
N GLY A 46 -1.88 23.54 -11.82
CA GLY A 46 -3.14 23.10 -12.41
C GLY A 46 -3.12 21.58 -12.56
N ASP A 47 -4.13 20.95 -11.98
CA ASP A 47 -4.74 19.69 -12.41
C ASP A 47 -3.79 18.58 -12.88
N VAL A 48 -3.29 17.81 -11.90
CA VAL A 48 -3.19 16.35 -12.06
C VAL A 48 -4.34 15.68 -11.28
N ALA A 49 -5.49 16.34 -11.23
CA ALA A 49 -6.75 15.71 -10.88
C ALA A 49 -7.32 15.11 -12.16
N ALA A 50 -7.55 13.79 -12.17
CA ALA A 50 -8.04 12.98 -13.29
C ALA A 50 -6.99 12.40 -14.25
N ALA A 51 -6.01 11.64 -13.75
CA ALA A 51 -5.66 10.39 -14.42
C ALA A 51 -6.71 9.32 -14.02
N GLY A 52 -7.97 9.53 -14.44
CA GLY A 52 -8.92 8.43 -14.47
C GLY A 52 -8.35 7.36 -15.40
N ARG A 53 -8.44 6.08 -14.98
CA ARG A 53 -8.11 4.86 -15.74
C ARG A 53 -7.82 5.16 -17.22
N PRO A 54 -6.60 5.01 -17.74
CA PRO A 54 -6.36 5.19 -19.16
C PRO A 54 -7.28 4.25 -19.92
N LEU A 55 -8.32 4.81 -20.56
CA LEU A 55 -9.19 4.10 -21.47
C LEU A 55 -8.30 3.63 -22.63
N GLY A 56 -7.94 2.34 -22.66
CA GLY A 56 -7.30 1.76 -23.84
C GLY A 56 -6.16 0.76 -23.62
N VAL A 57 -5.73 0.45 -22.40
CA VAL A 57 -4.81 -0.68 -22.16
C VAL A 57 -5.63 -1.90 -21.75
N PRO A 58 -5.75 -2.96 -22.58
CA PRO A 58 -6.31 -4.23 -22.14
C PRO A 58 -5.46 -4.77 -21.00
N LEU A 59 -6.04 -4.88 -19.82
CA LEU A 59 -5.37 -5.51 -18.68
C LEU A 59 -5.68 -7.02 -18.69
N PRO A 60 -4.72 -7.87 -18.25
CA PRO A 60 -4.93 -9.31 -18.17
C PRO A 60 -6.07 -9.68 -17.20
N PRO A 61 -6.75 -10.82 -17.37
CA PRO A 61 -7.78 -11.23 -16.42
C PRO A 61 -7.19 -11.49 -15.03
N PRO A 62 -7.97 -11.29 -13.95
CA PRO A 62 -7.52 -11.59 -12.61
C PRO A 62 -7.24 -13.09 -12.43
N HIS A 63 -6.18 -13.39 -11.70
CA HIS A 63 -5.84 -14.74 -11.26
C HIS A 63 -6.57 -15.06 -9.94
N ARG A 64 -6.87 -16.34 -9.72
CA ARG A 64 -7.45 -16.80 -8.45
C ARG A 64 -6.49 -16.47 -7.28
N PRO A 65 -6.99 -16.02 -6.12
CA PRO A 65 -6.16 -15.86 -4.94
C PRO A 65 -5.37 -17.13 -4.61
N LEU A 66 -4.15 -16.92 -4.10
CA LEU A 66 -3.24 -17.95 -3.63
C LEU A 66 -3.46 -18.20 -2.13
N ASP A 67 -2.91 -19.30 -1.63
CA ASP A 67 -2.78 -19.50 -0.19
C ASP A 67 -1.88 -18.42 0.42
N GLY A 68 -2.10 -18.10 1.69
CA GLY A 68 -1.34 -17.10 2.43
C GLY A 68 0.14 -17.47 2.58
N ALA A 69 1.03 -16.54 2.26
CA ALA A 69 2.47 -16.67 2.50
C ALA A 69 3.11 -15.28 2.67
N ALA A 70 4.02 -15.17 3.64
CA ALA A 70 4.73 -13.93 3.92
C ALA A 70 5.60 -13.48 2.73
N PRO A 71 5.66 -12.18 2.41
CA PRO A 71 6.52 -11.66 1.37
C PRO A 71 7.96 -11.52 1.85
N GLU A 72 8.91 -11.85 0.97
CA GLU A 72 10.35 -11.74 1.24
C GLU A 72 11.03 -10.67 0.40
N ARG A 73 10.60 -10.51 -0.85
CA ARG A 73 11.15 -9.54 -1.80
C ARG A 73 10.06 -8.99 -2.71
N VAL A 74 10.17 -7.72 -3.06
CA VAL A 74 9.31 -7.06 -4.06
C VAL A 74 10.16 -6.50 -5.19
N GLU A 75 9.67 -6.67 -6.41
CA GLU A 75 10.28 -6.17 -7.62
C GLU A 75 9.25 -5.33 -8.40
N VAL A 76 9.67 -4.15 -8.87
CA VAL A 76 8.90 -3.31 -9.81
C VAL A 76 9.83 -2.97 -10.98
N PRO A 77 9.90 -3.83 -12.02
CA PRO A 77 10.92 -3.72 -13.06
C PRO A 77 10.91 -2.38 -13.82
N SER A 78 9.73 -1.78 -14.02
CA SER A 78 9.59 -0.52 -14.77
C SER A 78 10.30 0.67 -14.13
N ILE A 79 10.58 0.58 -12.83
CA ILE A 79 11.28 1.61 -12.05
C ILE A 79 12.55 1.07 -11.36
N GLY A 80 13.00 -0.13 -11.75
CA GLY A 80 14.25 -0.73 -11.24
C GLY A 80 14.24 -1.08 -9.75
N VAL A 81 13.06 -1.25 -9.14
CA VAL A 81 12.97 -1.66 -7.74
C VAL A 81 13.21 -3.15 -7.62
N GLU A 82 14.16 -3.51 -6.77
CA GLU A 82 14.36 -4.86 -6.23
C GLU A 82 14.72 -4.69 -4.76
N ALA A 83 13.80 -5.04 -3.86
CA ALA A 83 13.96 -4.71 -2.44
C ALA A 83 13.48 -5.83 -1.51
N PRO A 84 14.22 -6.09 -0.40
CA PRO A 84 13.74 -6.96 0.65
C PRO A 84 12.48 -6.37 1.30
N VAL A 85 11.56 -7.26 1.68
CA VAL A 85 10.34 -6.92 2.40
C VAL A 85 10.51 -7.32 3.86
N VAL A 86 10.19 -6.39 4.76
CA VAL A 86 10.22 -6.63 6.22
C VAL A 86 8.82 -6.48 6.80
N ARG A 87 8.48 -7.37 7.74
CA ARG A 87 7.22 -7.28 8.48
C ARG A 87 7.19 -6.00 9.34
N ARG A 88 6.12 -5.23 9.24
CA ARG A 88 5.85 -4.03 10.03
C ARG A 88 4.51 -4.14 10.75
N GLY A 89 4.42 -3.47 11.89
CA GLY A 89 3.17 -3.24 12.61
C GLY A 89 2.60 -1.87 12.28
N LEU A 90 1.76 -1.39 13.19
CA LEU A 90 1.29 -0.02 13.19
C LEU A 90 2.11 0.80 14.19
N ASP A 91 2.28 2.07 13.89
CA ASP A 91 2.80 3.04 14.84
C ASP A 91 1.73 3.44 15.88
N LYS A 92 2.09 4.37 16.78
CA LYS A 92 1.17 4.86 17.83
C LYS A 92 -0.05 5.60 17.28
N GLY A 93 0.00 6.07 16.04
CA GLY A 93 -1.09 6.74 15.34
C GLY A 93 -1.97 5.78 14.53
N GLY A 94 -1.65 4.48 14.50
CA GLY A 94 -2.38 3.49 13.73
C GLY A 94 -2.02 3.46 12.24
N ALA A 95 -0.98 4.19 11.81
CA ALA A 95 -0.44 4.09 10.47
C ALA A 95 0.56 2.93 10.38
N ILE A 96 0.77 2.37 9.18
CA ILE A 96 1.79 1.32 9.00
C ILE A 96 3.16 1.94 9.29
N ASP A 97 3.87 1.37 10.26
CA ASP A 97 5.19 1.83 10.65
C ASP A 97 6.18 1.61 9.49
N PRO A 98 6.71 2.67 8.86
CA PRO A 98 7.53 2.54 7.65
C PRO A 98 8.87 1.85 7.96
N PRO A 99 9.56 1.31 6.94
CA PRO A 99 10.89 0.74 7.12
C PRO A 99 11.87 1.78 7.71
N PRO A 100 12.92 1.38 8.44
CA PRO A 100 13.83 2.33 9.07
C PRO A 100 14.57 3.16 8.01
N TYR A 101 14.73 4.47 8.22
CA TYR A 101 15.48 5.34 7.29
C TYR A 101 16.94 4.91 7.07
N ALA A 102 17.54 4.19 8.03
CA ALA A 102 18.86 3.58 7.88
C ALA A 102 18.90 2.45 6.81
N LYS A 103 17.73 1.95 6.40
CA LYS A 103 17.54 0.94 5.35
C LYS A 103 16.60 1.48 4.26
N PRO A 104 17.03 2.50 3.48
CA PRO A 104 16.15 3.20 2.54
C PRO A 104 15.76 2.36 1.32
N GLN A 105 16.45 1.25 1.09
CA GLN A 105 16.19 0.28 0.01
C GLN A 105 15.44 -0.95 0.55
N THR A 106 14.47 -0.74 1.44
CA THR A 106 13.67 -1.79 2.08
C THR A 106 12.21 -1.40 2.05
N VAL A 107 11.33 -2.37 1.86
CA VAL A 107 9.88 -2.19 1.87
C VAL A 107 9.30 -2.79 3.15
N GLY A 108 8.37 -2.09 3.78
CA GLY A 108 7.60 -2.58 4.91
C GLY A 108 6.29 -3.20 4.45
N TRP A 109 5.98 -4.41 4.91
CA TRP A 109 4.66 -5.03 4.74
C TRP A 109 3.86 -4.95 6.03
N TYR A 110 2.57 -4.58 5.96
CA TYR A 110 1.70 -4.64 7.13
C TYR A 110 1.38 -6.08 7.52
N GLY A 111 2.13 -6.60 8.49
CA GLY A 111 2.19 -8.01 8.82
C GLY A 111 1.01 -8.60 9.57
N SER A 112 0.02 -7.78 9.94
CA SER A 112 -1.24 -8.23 10.53
C SER A 112 -2.41 -8.15 9.53
N GLY A 113 -2.14 -7.72 8.30
CA GLY A 113 -3.10 -7.64 7.20
C GLY A 113 -2.98 -8.83 6.23
N THR A 114 -3.52 -8.64 5.03
CA THR A 114 -3.46 -9.65 3.96
C THR A 114 -2.03 -9.90 3.51
N GLU A 115 -1.69 -11.18 3.34
CA GLU A 115 -0.44 -11.62 2.74
C GLU A 115 -0.52 -11.46 1.22
N PRO A 116 0.51 -10.88 0.55
CA PRO A 116 0.45 -10.65 -0.89
C PRO A 116 0.15 -11.92 -1.66
N GLY A 117 -0.96 -11.92 -2.40
CA GLY A 117 -1.43 -13.04 -3.22
C GLY A 117 -2.66 -13.73 -2.64
N ALA A 118 -2.92 -13.60 -1.34
CA ALA A 118 -4.16 -14.03 -0.72
C ALA A 118 -5.31 -13.05 -1.02
N GLU A 119 -6.53 -13.48 -0.76
CA GLU A 119 -7.73 -12.66 -0.94
C GLU A 119 -7.71 -11.43 -0.02
N GLY A 120 -8.05 -10.26 -0.58
CA GLY A 120 -7.99 -8.97 0.09
C GLY A 120 -6.81 -8.10 -0.37
N ALA A 121 -6.60 -6.97 0.31
CA ALA A 121 -5.59 -5.98 -0.03
C ALA A 121 -4.35 -6.10 0.86
N ALA A 122 -3.23 -6.51 0.28
CA ALA A 122 -1.93 -6.47 0.95
C ALA A 122 -1.30 -5.08 0.83
N LEU A 123 -0.71 -4.58 1.91
CA LEU A 123 -0.19 -3.21 1.99
C LEU A 123 1.34 -3.21 2.12
N LEU A 124 2.01 -2.58 1.17
CA LEU A 124 3.45 -2.37 1.14
C LEU A 124 3.76 -0.87 1.19
N VAL A 125 4.60 -0.46 2.16
CA VAL A 125 5.04 0.92 2.36
C VAL A 125 6.54 1.06 2.15
N GLY A 126 6.96 2.18 1.57
CA GLY A 126 8.37 2.49 1.38
C GLY A 126 8.58 4.00 1.37
N HIS A 127 9.81 4.43 1.62
CA HIS A 127 10.16 5.84 1.53
C HIS A 127 10.31 6.28 0.08
N VAL A 128 9.93 7.52 -0.21
CA VAL A 128 10.23 8.18 -1.49
C VAL A 128 11.70 8.58 -1.52
N ASP A 129 12.19 9.19 -0.44
CA ASP A 129 13.57 9.58 -0.27
C ASP A 129 14.01 9.58 1.20
N THR A 130 15.26 9.95 1.40
CA THR A 130 15.88 10.25 2.69
C THR A 130 16.35 11.71 2.64
N GLU A 131 16.91 12.20 3.74
CA GLU A 131 17.49 13.56 3.79
C GLU A 131 18.53 13.84 2.69
N THR A 132 19.19 12.82 2.15
CA THR A 132 20.33 13.00 1.24
C THR A 132 20.22 12.25 -0.08
N LYS A 133 19.29 11.29 -0.23
CA LYS A 133 19.21 10.44 -1.43
C LYS A 133 17.82 9.84 -1.65
N PRO A 134 17.47 9.49 -2.91
CA PRO A 134 16.32 8.66 -3.23
C PRO A 134 16.26 7.35 -2.42
N ALA A 135 15.04 6.90 -2.14
CA ALA A 135 14.75 5.65 -1.46
C ALA A 135 13.97 4.69 -2.37
N VAL A 136 13.54 3.54 -1.83
CA VAL A 136 13.00 2.42 -2.61
C VAL A 136 11.83 2.79 -3.52
N PHE A 137 10.97 3.72 -3.11
CA PHE A 137 9.77 4.12 -3.87
C PHE A 137 9.88 5.52 -4.48
N TYR A 138 11.10 6.02 -4.70
CA TYR A 138 11.32 7.32 -5.35
C TYR A 138 10.58 7.46 -6.69
N GLY A 139 10.65 6.43 -7.54
CA GLY A 139 10.00 6.40 -8.86
C GLY A 139 8.55 5.92 -8.85
N LEU A 140 7.94 5.67 -7.68
CA LEU A 140 6.66 4.97 -7.64
C LEU A 140 5.53 5.74 -8.34
N SER A 141 5.56 7.06 -8.35
CA SER A 141 4.57 7.89 -9.07
C SER A 141 4.67 7.82 -10.59
N THR A 142 5.74 7.24 -11.14
CA THR A 142 5.96 7.19 -12.60
C THR A 142 5.54 5.87 -13.23
N VAL A 143 5.13 4.89 -12.43
CA VAL A 143 4.60 3.61 -12.93
C VAL A 143 3.29 3.82 -13.68
N ARG A 144 2.93 2.87 -14.54
CA ARG A 144 1.71 2.95 -15.35
C ARG A 144 0.85 1.70 -15.24
N PRO A 145 -0.48 1.81 -15.42
CA PRO A 145 -1.34 0.64 -15.59
C PRO A 145 -0.83 -0.31 -16.69
N GLY A 146 -0.88 -1.61 -16.41
CA GLY A 146 -0.31 -2.67 -17.25
C GLY A 146 1.10 -3.11 -16.85
N GLU A 147 1.84 -2.30 -16.09
CA GLU A 147 3.17 -2.69 -15.58
C GLU A 147 3.05 -3.69 -14.42
N GLN A 148 4.10 -4.47 -14.18
CA GLN A 148 4.08 -5.57 -13.22
C GLN A 148 4.73 -5.22 -11.88
N VAL A 149 4.17 -5.80 -10.82
CA VAL A 149 4.81 -5.91 -9.51
C VAL A 149 4.93 -7.39 -9.19
N ARG A 150 6.13 -7.84 -8.80
CA ARG A 150 6.39 -9.24 -8.47
C ARG A 150 6.74 -9.34 -6.99
N VAL A 151 6.07 -10.25 -6.28
CA VAL A 151 6.32 -10.48 -4.86
C VAL A 151 6.79 -11.90 -4.67
N THR A 152 8.06 -12.06 -4.31
CA THR A 152 8.60 -13.36 -3.89
C THR A 152 8.15 -13.64 -2.48
N ARG A 153 7.66 -14.86 -2.25
CA ARG A 153 7.00 -15.28 -1.02
C ARG A 153 7.79 -16.41 -0.36
N ALA A 154 7.61 -16.56 0.94
CA ALA A 154 8.29 -17.58 1.75
C ALA A 154 7.93 -19.03 1.38
N ASP A 155 6.86 -19.23 0.59
CA ASP A 155 6.46 -20.54 0.05
C ASP A 155 7.25 -20.95 -1.21
N GLY A 156 8.21 -20.13 -1.65
CA GLY A 156 9.01 -20.34 -2.86
C GLY A 156 8.28 -19.99 -4.16
N THR A 157 7.12 -19.33 -4.07
CA THR A 157 6.37 -18.85 -5.23
C THR A 157 6.51 -17.34 -5.39
N VAL A 158 6.26 -16.87 -6.61
CA VAL A 158 6.23 -15.45 -6.95
C VAL A 158 4.81 -15.10 -7.34
N ALA A 159 4.17 -14.23 -6.57
CA ALA A 159 2.89 -13.63 -6.93
C ALA A 159 3.14 -12.48 -7.92
N VAL A 160 2.53 -12.55 -9.10
CA VAL A 160 2.65 -11.55 -10.16
C VAL A 160 1.39 -10.70 -10.17
N PHE A 161 1.55 -9.41 -9.96
CA PHE A 161 0.48 -8.42 -9.98
C PHE A 161 0.62 -7.49 -11.17
N THR A 162 -0.51 -7.02 -11.69
CA THR A 162 -0.55 -5.97 -12.70
C THR A 162 -1.14 -4.70 -12.09
N ILE A 163 -0.43 -3.59 -12.28
CA ILE A 163 -0.86 -2.26 -11.87
C ILE A 163 -2.09 -1.88 -12.69
N ASP A 164 -3.12 -1.38 -12.02
CA ASP A 164 -4.37 -0.97 -12.67
C ASP A 164 -4.77 0.47 -12.38
N ASP A 165 -4.15 1.09 -11.37
CA ASP A 165 -4.46 2.44 -10.96
C ASP A 165 -3.30 3.08 -10.17
N VAL A 166 -3.12 4.37 -10.35
CA VAL A 166 -2.13 5.19 -9.62
C VAL A 166 -2.84 6.45 -9.15
N GLN A 167 -3.04 6.57 -7.84
CA GLN A 167 -3.74 7.70 -7.24
C GLN A 167 -2.83 8.50 -6.33
N VAL A 168 -3.03 9.81 -6.31
CA VAL A 168 -2.37 10.73 -5.37
C VAL A 168 -3.44 11.26 -4.42
N PHE A 169 -3.30 10.93 -3.15
CA PHE A 169 -4.21 11.39 -2.10
C PHE A 169 -3.53 12.51 -1.30
N THR A 170 -4.07 13.73 -1.38
CA THR A 170 -3.64 14.81 -0.48
C THR A 170 -4.12 14.52 0.94
N ARG A 171 -3.45 15.09 1.95
CA ARG A 171 -3.82 14.87 3.35
C ARG A 171 -5.27 15.22 3.66
N GLU A 172 -5.76 16.31 3.08
CA GLU A 172 -7.09 16.86 3.37
C GLU A 172 -8.22 15.98 2.83
N ARG A 173 -7.90 15.12 1.85
CA ARG A 173 -8.86 14.24 1.17
C ARG A 173 -8.51 12.77 1.37
N PHE A 174 -7.67 12.46 2.36
CA PHE A 174 -7.22 11.11 2.60
C PHE A 174 -8.36 10.29 3.23
N ASP A 175 -8.89 9.38 2.43
CA ASP A 175 -9.85 8.35 2.85
C ASP A 175 -9.11 7.01 2.88
N ALA A 176 -8.88 6.49 4.08
CA ALA A 176 -8.10 5.27 4.30
C ALA A 176 -8.77 4.03 3.69
N GLU A 177 -10.11 3.96 3.71
CA GLU A 177 -10.84 2.82 3.16
C GLU A 177 -10.71 2.83 1.63
N LYS A 178 -10.90 4.01 1.02
CA LYS A 178 -10.71 4.16 -0.43
C LYS A 178 -9.26 3.92 -0.87
N ALA A 179 -8.28 4.34 -0.07
CA ALA A 179 -6.88 4.22 -0.40
C ALA A 179 -6.34 2.79 -0.21
N TYR A 180 -6.69 2.14 0.90
CA TYR A 180 -6.04 0.89 1.34
C TYR A 180 -6.97 -0.32 1.34
N GLY A 181 -8.28 -0.12 1.28
CA GLY A 181 -9.25 -1.21 1.29
C GLY A 181 -9.24 -2.06 0.01
N PRO A 182 -9.77 -3.29 0.09
CA PRO A 182 -10.10 -4.07 -1.10
C PRO A 182 -11.14 -3.31 -1.93
N ARG A 183 -10.98 -3.32 -3.25
CA ARG A 183 -11.92 -2.68 -4.20
C ARG A 183 -12.88 -3.69 -4.81
N GLU A 184 -12.48 -4.95 -4.88
CA GLU A 184 -13.29 -6.03 -5.44
C GLU A 184 -13.25 -7.26 -4.53
N ASP A 185 -14.44 -7.77 -4.20
CA ASP A 185 -14.60 -8.97 -3.36
C ASP A 185 -14.01 -10.21 -4.05
N GLY A 186 -13.37 -11.09 -3.28
CA GLY A 186 -12.79 -12.32 -3.82
C GLY A 186 -11.47 -12.16 -4.58
N ARG A 187 -10.93 -10.93 -4.69
CA ARG A 187 -9.71 -10.64 -5.45
C ARG A 187 -8.49 -10.53 -4.53
N ALA A 188 -7.35 -10.96 -5.05
CA ALA A 188 -6.05 -10.70 -4.44
C ALA A 188 -5.50 -9.37 -4.96
N GLU A 189 -5.38 -8.39 -4.06
CA GLU A 189 -5.00 -7.02 -4.37
C GLU A 189 -3.72 -6.61 -3.63
N LEU A 190 -3.01 -5.65 -4.21
CA LEU A 190 -1.78 -5.09 -3.65
C LEU A 190 -1.86 -3.56 -3.70
N ARG A 191 -1.39 -2.92 -2.64
CA ARG A 191 -1.15 -1.47 -2.58
C ARG A 191 0.31 -1.21 -2.28
N LEU A 192 0.97 -0.45 -3.15
CA LEU A 192 2.28 0.12 -2.89
C LEU A 192 2.10 1.59 -2.55
N ILE A 193 2.63 2.01 -1.41
CA ILE A 193 2.33 3.29 -0.80
C ILE A 193 3.64 4.00 -0.48
N THR A 194 3.74 5.27 -0.89
CA THR A 194 4.84 6.15 -0.53
C THR A 194 4.35 7.56 -0.28
N CYS A 195 5.15 8.36 0.40
CA CYS A 195 4.93 9.80 0.50
C CYS A 195 5.08 10.46 -0.89
N GLY A 196 4.31 11.50 -1.16
CA GLY A 196 4.34 12.26 -2.40
C GLY A 196 3.89 13.71 -2.23
N GLY A 197 3.75 14.42 -3.36
CA GLY A 197 3.48 15.85 -3.34
C GLY A 197 4.71 16.66 -2.92
N THR A 198 4.48 17.87 -2.42
CA THR A 198 5.56 18.79 -2.04
C THR A 198 6.02 18.50 -0.61
N TYR A 199 7.33 18.59 -0.36
CA TYR A 199 7.84 18.56 1.00
C TYR A 199 7.63 19.92 1.69
N ASP A 200 6.78 19.95 2.72
CA ASP A 200 6.62 21.11 3.58
C ASP A 200 7.70 21.11 4.67
N ARG A 201 8.60 22.09 4.60
CA ARG A 201 9.71 22.27 5.55
C ARG A 201 9.26 22.69 6.95
N LYS A 202 8.08 23.32 7.09
CA LYS A 202 7.56 23.78 8.39
C LYS A 202 7.07 22.58 9.20
N SER A 203 6.22 21.75 8.60
CA SER A 203 5.72 20.51 9.21
C SER A 203 6.66 19.31 9.07
N ARG A 204 7.76 19.46 8.32
CA ARG A 204 8.74 18.41 7.98
C ARG A 204 8.10 17.18 7.34
N SER A 205 7.16 17.39 6.44
CA SER A 205 6.28 16.33 5.96
C SER A 205 5.82 16.54 4.51
N TYR A 206 5.51 15.45 3.83
CA TYR A 206 5.00 15.45 2.45
C TYR A 206 3.50 15.72 2.37
N THR A 207 3.03 16.53 1.43
CA THR A 207 1.62 16.94 1.37
C THR A 207 0.64 15.87 0.86
N ALA A 208 1.14 14.76 0.30
CA ALA A 208 0.31 13.71 -0.25
C ALA A 208 0.91 12.31 -0.05
N ASN A 209 0.12 11.29 -0.37
CA ASN A 209 0.56 9.91 -0.53
C ASN A 209 0.27 9.46 -1.97
N VAL A 210 1.23 8.75 -2.57
CA VAL A 210 1.03 8.03 -3.82
C VAL A 210 0.63 6.60 -3.47
N VAL A 211 -0.49 6.14 -4.03
CA VAL A 211 -1.00 4.79 -3.86
C VAL A 211 -1.11 4.15 -5.24
N VAL A 212 -0.26 3.15 -5.47
CA VAL A 212 -0.32 2.30 -6.65
C VAL A 212 -1.14 1.08 -6.31
N SER A 213 -2.23 0.86 -7.05
CA SER A 213 -3.07 -0.32 -6.92
C SER A 213 -2.72 -1.33 -8.00
N ALA A 214 -2.62 -2.59 -7.58
CA ALA A 214 -2.38 -3.71 -8.46
C ALA A 214 -3.21 -4.92 -8.02
N TYR A 215 -3.36 -5.90 -8.89
CA TYR A 215 -4.09 -7.12 -8.62
C TYR A 215 -3.37 -8.33 -9.19
N LEU A 216 -3.59 -9.48 -8.58
CA LEU A 216 -2.95 -10.73 -8.97
C LEU A 216 -3.39 -11.15 -10.38
N THR A 217 -2.44 -11.42 -11.24
CA THR A 217 -2.63 -11.82 -12.64
C THR A 217 -1.86 -13.07 -13.01
N GLY A 218 -0.94 -13.51 -12.14
CA GLY A 218 -0.26 -14.78 -12.31
C GLY A 218 0.50 -15.23 -11.06
N GLN A 219 1.00 -16.46 -11.15
CA GLN A 219 1.90 -17.05 -10.18
C GLN A 219 3.02 -17.75 -10.92
N GLU A 220 4.24 -17.62 -10.42
CA GLU A 220 5.41 -18.35 -10.89
C GLU A 220 6.02 -19.14 -9.73
N ARG A 221 6.82 -20.15 -10.04
CA ARG A 221 7.70 -20.77 -9.05
C ARG A 221 9.04 -20.03 -9.11
N GLU A 222 9.61 -19.68 -7.96
CA GLU A 222 10.97 -19.17 -7.95
C GLU A 222 11.89 -20.29 -8.45
N ALA A 223 12.55 -20.09 -9.59
CA ALA A 223 13.55 -21.03 -10.07
C ALA A 223 14.64 -21.13 -8.99
N ALA A 224 15.03 -22.36 -8.63
CA ALA A 224 16.09 -22.58 -7.66
C ALA A 224 17.34 -21.80 -8.09
N ARG A 225 17.63 -20.69 -7.41
CA ARG A 225 18.84 -19.92 -7.68
C ARG A 225 20.01 -20.78 -7.22
N SER A 226 20.86 -21.19 -8.16
CA SER A 226 22.16 -21.78 -7.82
C SER A 226 22.91 -20.81 -6.91
N PRO A 227 23.43 -21.26 -5.75
CA PRO A 227 24.27 -20.41 -4.93
C PRO A 227 25.54 -20.06 -5.72
N ALA A 228 25.89 -18.77 -5.71
CA ALA A 228 27.20 -18.27 -6.18
C ALA A 228 28.27 -18.50 -5.12
#